data_AF-A0A2A5GUC3-F1
#
_entry.id   AF-A0A2A5GUC3-F1
#
_cell.length_a   1.000
_cell.length_b   1.000
_cell.length_c   1.000
_cell.angle_alpha   90.00
_cell.angle_beta   90.00
_cell.angle_gamma   90.00
#
_symmetry.space_group_name_H-M   'P 1'
#
loop_
_entity.id
_entity.type
_entity.pdbx_description
1 polymer ?
#
loop_
_entity_poly.entity_id
_entity_poly.type
_entity_poly.pdbx_seq_one_letter_code
_entity_poly.pdbx_strand_id
1 'polypeptide(L)'
;MSGKWKVGQKAFIVWPKTYSGKPRLEHFEITKIGRKWAYFDNSGREDRFDVLSGEIDGKGYCSPGHAYVSELGYHDEVRMNQAWLKLGKAVRAYHPPEHLIYVQLDEFYTILTGKPLGISAQEGKT
;
A
#
# COMPACT_ATOMS: atom_id res chain seq x y z
N MET A 1 -0.57 2.58 9.41
CA MET A 1 -0.76 1.55 10.46
C MET A 1 0.52 0.75 10.62
N SER A 2 1.33 0.96 11.66
CA SER A 2 2.47 0.08 11.94
C SER A 2 2.00 -1.15 12.73
N GLY A 3 1.53 -2.16 12.01
CA GLY A 3 1.43 -3.50 12.60
C GLY A 3 2.84 -3.94 13.00
N LYS A 4 3.04 -4.40 14.25
CA LYS A 4 4.33 -4.95 14.66
C LYS A 4 4.64 -6.17 13.79
N TRP A 5 5.61 -6.03 12.87
CA TRP A 5 6.14 -7.12 12.06
C TRP A 5 6.66 -8.27 12.93
N LYS A 6 6.52 -9.51 12.45
CA LYS A 6 7.00 -10.71 13.15
C LYS A 6 7.81 -11.62 12.23
N VAL A 7 8.85 -12.27 12.76
CA VAL A 7 9.54 -13.36 12.03
C VAL A 7 8.55 -14.49 11.76
N GLY A 8 8.60 -15.07 10.57
CA GLY A 8 7.64 -16.06 10.06
C GLY A 8 6.32 -15.48 9.56
N GLN A 9 6.12 -14.16 9.63
CA GLN A 9 4.92 -13.52 9.11
C GLN A 9 4.96 -13.50 7.58
N LYS A 10 3.88 -14.00 6.97
CA LYS A 10 3.59 -13.78 5.55
C LYS A 10 3.12 -12.34 5.35
N ALA A 11 3.70 -11.67 4.37
CA ALA A 11 3.43 -10.29 4.02
C ALA A 11 3.35 -10.14 2.50
N PHE A 12 3.14 -8.91 2.04
CA PHE A 12 2.98 -8.60 0.63
C PHE A 12 3.90 -7.46 0.23
N ILE A 13 4.57 -7.58 -0.90
CA ILE A 13 5.48 -6.56 -1.41
C ILE A 13 5.03 -6.06 -2.76
N VAL A 14 5.13 -4.75 -2.94
CA VAL A 14 4.85 -4.05 -4.18
C VAL A 14 6.15 -3.43 -4.67
N TRP A 15 6.72 -4.03 -5.69
CA TRP A 15 7.88 -3.46 -6.38
C TRP A 15 7.43 -2.33 -7.31
N PRO A 16 8.24 -1.27 -7.44
CA PRO A 16 7.93 -0.15 -8.32
C PRO A 16 7.77 -0.61 -9.77
N LYS A 17 7.07 0.18 -10.56
CA LYS A 17 7.03 -0.01 -12.01
C LYS A 17 8.38 0.34 -12.59
N THR A 18 8.93 -0.54 -13.43
CA THR A 18 9.99 -0.15 -14.36
C THR A 18 9.33 0.41 -15.63
N TYR A 19 9.49 1.71 -15.85
CA TYR A 19 9.07 2.47 -17.05
C TYR A 19 7.57 2.51 -17.39
N SER A 20 6.94 1.41 -17.77
CA SER A 20 5.56 1.36 -18.30
C SER A 20 4.74 0.14 -17.86
N GLY A 21 5.30 -0.75 -17.03
CA GLY A 21 4.66 -1.98 -16.57
C GLY A 21 3.62 -1.79 -15.46
N LYS A 22 2.93 -2.89 -15.12
CA LYS A 22 2.24 -3.00 -13.82
C LYS A 22 3.28 -3.18 -12.70
N PRO A 23 3.00 -2.73 -11.46
CA PRO A 23 3.87 -3.05 -10.33
C PRO A 23 3.98 -4.57 -10.21
N ARG A 24 5.16 -5.06 -9.82
CA ARG A 24 5.32 -6.48 -9.53
C ARG A 24 4.86 -6.73 -8.10
N LEU A 25 3.95 -7.69 -7.94
CA LEU A 25 3.26 -8.01 -6.70
C LEU A 25 3.69 -9.41 -6.25
N GLU A 26 4.22 -9.52 -5.04
CA GLU A 26 4.75 -10.80 -4.53
C GLU A 26 4.37 -10.98 -3.05
N HIS A 27 4.17 -12.23 -2.64
CA HIS A 27 4.12 -12.60 -1.23
C HIS A 27 5.52 -13.00 -0.77
N PHE A 28 5.83 -12.67 0.48
CA PHE A 28 7.10 -13.07 1.10
C PHE A 28 6.88 -13.44 2.56
N GLU A 29 7.88 -14.08 3.15
CA GLU A 29 7.92 -14.38 4.57
C GLU A 29 9.10 -13.66 5.23
N ILE A 30 8.87 -13.04 6.38
CA ILE A 30 9.91 -12.34 7.12
C ILE A 30 10.83 -13.37 7.78
N THR A 31 12.10 -13.39 7.40
CA THR A 31 13.10 -14.33 7.92
C THR A 31 13.80 -13.82 9.17
N LYS A 32 13.93 -12.49 9.31
CA LYS A 32 14.64 -11.84 10.41
C LYS A 32 14.14 -10.42 10.62
N ILE A 33 14.16 -9.96 11.87
CA ILE A 33 13.84 -8.56 12.23
C ILE A 33 14.98 -7.99 13.08
N GLY A 34 15.52 -6.87 12.64
CA GLY A 34 16.42 -6.01 13.42
C GLY A 34 15.72 -4.74 13.89
N ARG A 35 16.48 -3.79 14.45
CA ARG A 35 15.95 -2.49 14.90
C ARG A 35 15.46 -1.62 13.74
N LYS A 36 16.33 -1.53 12.72
CA LYS A 36 16.15 -0.94 11.39
C LYS A 36 15.09 -1.63 10.52
N TRP A 37 15.44 -2.89 10.31
CA TRP A 37 15.18 -3.58 9.06
C TRP A 37 14.51 -4.92 9.34
N ALA A 38 13.48 -5.24 8.58
CA ALA A 38 12.98 -6.60 8.44
C ALA A 38 13.53 -7.19 7.14
N TYR A 39 13.92 -8.46 7.18
CA TYR A 39 14.60 -9.18 6.11
C TYR A 39 13.69 -10.28 5.56
N PHE A 40 13.85 -10.59 4.28
CA PHE A 40 13.13 -11.65 3.59
C PHE A 40 13.97 -12.21 2.44
N ASP A 41 13.70 -13.46 2.05
CA ASP A 41 14.30 -14.03 0.84
C ASP A 41 13.48 -13.66 -0.39
N ASN A 42 14.18 -13.21 -1.43
CA ASN A 42 13.62 -12.85 -2.72
C ASN A 42 14.40 -13.60 -3.80
N SER A 43 13.94 -14.81 -4.13
CA SER A 43 14.55 -15.67 -5.16
C SER A 43 16.04 -15.95 -4.88
N GLY A 44 16.38 -16.28 -3.63
CA GLY A 44 17.75 -16.60 -3.22
C GLY A 44 18.64 -15.38 -2.95
N ARG A 45 18.06 -14.18 -2.88
CA ARG A 45 18.74 -12.96 -2.42
C ARG A 45 18.05 -12.42 -1.19
N GLU A 46 18.83 -12.06 -0.18
CA GLU A 46 18.30 -11.39 1.00
C GLU A 46 18.02 -9.90 0.68
N ASP A 47 16.75 -9.54 0.76
CA ASP A 47 16.28 -8.16 0.71
C ASP A 47 15.72 -7.74 2.07
N ARG A 48 15.50 -6.43 2.22
CA ARG A 48 15.05 -5.86 3.49
C ARG A 48 14.20 -4.61 3.28
N PHE A 49 13.35 -4.30 4.25
CA PHE A 49 12.54 -3.08 4.32
C PHE A 49 12.58 -2.46 5.71
N ASP A 50 12.34 -1.15 5.77
CA ASP A 50 12.29 -0.39 7.01
C ASP A 50 11.05 -0.80 7.82
N VAL A 51 11.24 -1.16 9.09
CA VAL A 51 10.14 -1.69 9.93
C VAL A 51 9.06 -0.65 10.25
N LEU A 52 9.38 0.64 10.15
CA LEU A 52 8.45 1.73 10.45
C LEU A 52 7.72 2.17 9.20
N SER A 53 8.46 2.44 8.12
CA SER A 53 7.86 2.96 6.90
C SER A 53 7.33 1.87 5.99
N GLY A 54 7.85 0.65 6.02
CA GLY A 54 7.55 -0.38 5.02
C GLY A 54 8.34 -0.21 3.72
N GLU A 55 9.13 0.84 3.57
CA GLU A 55 9.91 1.09 2.36
C GLU A 55 11.04 0.08 2.22
N ILE A 56 11.18 -0.46 1.01
CA ILE A 56 12.26 -1.39 0.68
C ILE A 56 13.60 -0.66 0.71
N ASP A 57 14.66 -1.33 1.10
CA ASP A 57 15.99 -0.79 0.93
C ASP A 57 16.35 -0.75 -0.56
N GLY A 58 16.32 0.45 -1.13
CA GLY A 58 16.63 0.69 -2.52
C GLY A 58 18.09 0.42 -2.89
N LYS A 59 19.02 0.18 -1.95
CA LYS A 59 20.44 -0.13 -2.24
C LYS A 59 21.10 0.83 -3.25
N GLY A 60 20.65 2.09 -3.32
CA GLY A 60 21.10 3.11 -4.29
C GLY A 60 20.17 3.41 -5.47
N TYR A 61 19.01 2.74 -5.59
CA TYR A 61 18.00 2.99 -6.63
C TYR A 61 16.93 4.01 -6.19
N CYS A 62 16.40 4.77 -7.16
CA CYS A 62 15.51 5.93 -6.93
C CYS A 62 14.08 5.61 -6.49
N SER A 63 13.59 4.38 -6.63
CA SER A 63 12.23 4.03 -6.21
C SER A 63 12.26 2.66 -5.56
N PRO A 64 12.44 2.58 -4.22
CA PRO A 64 12.27 1.31 -3.54
C PRO A 64 10.79 0.90 -3.56
N GLY A 65 10.53 -0.41 -3.62
CA GLY A 65 9.19 -0.94 -3.42
C GLY A 65 8.68 -0.70 -1.99
N HIS A 66 7.51 -1.23 -1.68
CA HIS A 66 6.89 -1.10 -0.37
C HIS A 66 6.33 -2.43 0.13
N ALA A 67 6.52 -2.71 1.42
CA ALA A 67 6.03 -3.88 2.11
C ALA A 67 4.75 -3.56 2.89
N TYR A 68 3.76 -4.42 2.75
CA TYR A 68 2.45 -4.34 3.37
C TYR A 68 2.21 -5.57 4.23
N VAL A 69 1.50 -5.37 5.35
CA VAL A 69 1.14 -6.46 6.27
C VAL A 69 0.29 -7.52 5.57
N SER A 70 -0.53 -7.10 4.60
CA SER A 70 -1.37 -7.96 3.78
C SER A 70 -1.62 -7.33 2.41
N GLU A 71 -1.99 -8.15 1.44
CA GLU A 71 -2.43 -7.67 0.12
C GLU A 71 -3.68 -6.78 0.22
N LEU A 72 -4.60 -7.10 1.14
CA LEU A 72 -5.77 -6.27 1.40
C LEU A 72 -5.38 -4.84 1.81
N GLY A 73 -4.37 -4.68 2.68
CA GLY A 73 -3.88 -3.37 3.09
C GLY A 73 -3.36 -2.54 1.93
N TYR A 74 -2.68 -3.17 0.97
CA TYR A 74 -2.25 -2.50 -0.26
C TYR A 74 -3.45 -2.05 -1.12
N HIS A 75 -4.42 -2.94 -1.36
CA HIS A 75 -5.59 -2.59 -2.18
C HIS A 75 -6.44 -1.49 -1.55
N ASP A 76 -6.57 -1.49 -0.22
CA ASP A 76 -7.27 -0.44 0.51
C ASP A 76 -6.55 0.91 0.37
N GLU A 77 -5.22 0.94 0.46
CA GLU A 77 -4.44 2.16 0.20
C GLU A 77 -4.59 2.65 -1.25
N VAL A 78 -4.53 1.74 -2.23
CA VAL A 78 -4.74 2.09 -3.64
C VAL A 78 -6.13 2.68 -3.86
N ARG A 79 -7.18 2.08 -3.28
CA ARG A 79 -8.56 2.58 -3.36
C ARG A 79 -8.68 3.95 -2.71
N MET A 80 -8.10 4.13 -1.53
CA MET A 80 -8.07 5.41 -0.82
C MET A 80 -7.40 6.50 -1.66
N ASN A 81 -6.22 6.21 -2.22
CA ASN A 81 -5.49 7.14 -3.09
C ASN A 81 -6.28 7.47 -4.37
N GLN A 82 -6.96 6.50 -4.99
CA GLN A 82 -7.82 6.74 -6.15
C GLN A 82 -9.05 7.58 -5.81
N ALA A 83 -9.72 7.28 -4.69
CA ALA A 83 -10.85 8.07 -4.18
C ALA A 83 -10.42 9.51 -3.90
N TRP A 84 -9.27 9.67 -3.23
CA TRP A 84 -8.71 10.98 -2.96
C TRP A 84 -8.30 11.72 -4.24
N LEU A 85 -7.70 11.08 -5.23
CA LEU A 85 -7.36 11.75 -6.50
C LEU A 85 -8.61 12.28 -7.24
N LYS A 86 -9.75 11.58 -7.11
CA LYS A 86 -11.03 12.04 -7.65
C LYS A 86 -11.59 13.23 -6.86
N LEU A 87 -11.55 13.15 -5.52
CA LEU A 87 -12.07 14.18 -4.62
C LEU A 87 -11.17 15.42 -4.56
N GLY A 88 -9.87 15.24 -4.38
CA GLY A 88 -8.83 16.27 -4.27
C GLY A 88 -8.79 17.21 -5.48
N LYS A 89 -9.08 16.71 -6.69
CA LYS A 89 -9.29 17.57 -7.86
C LYS A 89 -10.47 18.54 -7.70
N ALA A 90 -11.53 18.12 -7.03
CA ALA A 90 -12.69 18.96 -6.75
C ALA A 90 -12.44 19.93 -5.58
N VAL A 91 -11.69 19.52 -4.55
CA VAL A 91 -11.46 20.32 -3.33
C VAL A 91 -10.12 21.05 -3.27
N ARG A 92 -9.28 20.95 -4.32
CA ARG A 92 -7.92 21.52 -4.41
C ARG A 92 -6.99 21.12 -3.26
N ALA A 93 -7.14 19.90 -2.75
CA ALA A 93 -6.30 19.36 -1.69
C ALA A 93 -5.41 18.22 -2.23
N TYR A 94 -4.11 18.27 -1.92
CA TYR A 94 -3.11 17.37 -2.48
C TYR A 94 -2.97 16.05 -1.71
N HIS A 95 -3.26 16.01 -0.41
CA HIS A 95 -3.11 14.80 0.43
C HIS A 95 -4.36 14.52 1.26
N PRO A 96 -4.79 13.25 1.38
CA PRO A 96 -5.91 12.88 2.24
C PRO A 96 -5.53 13.07 3.72
N PRO A 97 -6.44 13.60 4.55
CA PRO A 97 -6.28 13.57 6.00
C PRO A 97 -6.08 12.14 6.53
N GLU A 98 -5.12 11.95 7.43
CA GLU A 98 -4.71 10.62 7.95
C GLU A 98 -5.84 9.81 8.63
N HIS A 99 -6.89 10.49 9.11
CA HIS A 99 -7.99 9.86 9.83
C HIS A 99 -9.17 9.47 8.95
N LEU A 100 -9.16 9.80 7.66
CA LEU A 100 -10.23 9.42 6.74
C LEU A 100 -10.00 8.02 6.20
N ILE A 101 -11.06 7.20 6.18
CA ILE A 101 -11.09 5.91 5.49
C ILE A 101 -11.84 6.03 4.16
N TYR A 102 -11.63 5.08 3.25
CA TYR A 102 -12.20 5.15 1.89
C TYR A 102 -13.75 5.23 1.89
N VAL A 103 -14.41 4.59 2.86
CA VAL A 103 -15.87 4.64 3.03
C VAL A 103 -16.35 6.07 3.28
N GLN A 104 -15.65 6.80 4.15
CA GLN A 104 -15.97 8.20 4.45
C GLN A 104 -15.73 9.09 3.23
N LEU A 105 -14.70 8.82 2.43
CA LEU A 105 -14.46 9.56 1.19
C LEU A 105 -15.56 9.35 0.14
N ASP A 106 -16.13 8.14 0.05
CA ASP A 106 -17.25 7.87 -0.86
C ASP A 106 -18.53 8.59 -0.41
N GLU A 107 -18.81 8.61 0.89
CA GLU A 107 -19.89 9.42 1.46
C GLU A 107 -19.70 10.91 1.15
N PHE A 108 -18.52 11.47 1.41
CA PHE A 108 -18.22 12.89 1.12
C PHE A 108 -18.38 13.22 -0.37
N TYR A 109 -17.86 12.37 -1.26
CA TYR A 109 -17.98 12.60 -2.70
C TYR A 109 -19.44 12.52 -3.17
N THR A 110 -20.21 11.58 -2.62
CA THR A 110 -21.64 11.44 -2.92
C THR A 110 -22.41 12.69 -2.49
N ILE A 111 -22.14 13.21 -1.29
CA ILE A 111 -22.75 14.46 -0.80
C ILE A 111 -22.41 15.63 -1.73
N LEU A 112 -21.15 15.76 -2.14
CA LEU A 112 -20.69 16.90 -2.94
C LEU A 112 -21.17 16.86 -4.40
N THR A 113 -21.37 15.67 -4.97
CA THR A 113 -21.61 15.52 -6.42
C THR A 113 -22.97 14.91 -6.77
N GLY A 114 -23.72 14.41 -5.78
CA GLY A 114 -24.96 13.67 -5.98
C GLY A 114 -24.78 12.30 -6.64
N LYS A 115 -23.53 11.81 -6.75
CA LYS A 115 -23.19 10.55 -7.42
C LYS A 115 -22.20 9.74 -6.57
N PRO A 116 -22.37 8.41 -6.44
CA PRO A 116 -21.38 7.57 -5.77
C PRO A 116 -20.07 7.52 -6.56
N LEU A 117 -18.91 7.32 -5.90
CA LEU A 117 -17.61 7.19 -6.60
C LEU A 117 -17.55 5.94 -7.50
N GLY A 118 -18.52 5.02 -7.35
CA GLY A 118 -18.60 3.77 -8.10
C GLY A 118 -17.50 2.78 -7.74
N ILE A 119 -16.89 2.93 -6.55
CA ILE A 119 -15.90 1.99 -6.02
C ILE A 119 -16.69 0.82 -5.43
N SER A 120 -17.27 0.00 -6.30
CA SER A 120 -17.93 -1.23 -5.86
C SER A 120 -16.92 -2.11 -5.10
N ALA A 121 -17.27 -2.45 -3.86
CA ALA A 121 -16.62 -3.53 -3.15
C ALA A 121 -16.86 -4.80 -3.98
N GLN A 122 -15.86 -5.22 -4.74
CA GLN A 122 -15.87 -6.61 -5.20
C GLN A 122 -15.61 -7.45 -3.96
N GLU A 123 -16.72 -7.94 -3.39
CA GLU A 123 -16.69 -9.04 -2.43
C GLU A 123 -15.87 -10.16 -3.07
N GLY A 124 -14.75 -10.49 -2.44
CA GLY A 124 -13.91 -11.58 -2.86
C GLY A 124 -14.75 -12.85 -2.88
N LYS A 125 -14.97 -13.40 -4.08
CA LYS A 125 -15.43 -14.78 -4.23
C LYS A 125 -14.31 -15.67 -3.71
N THR A 126 -14.56 -16.27 -2.55
CA THR A 126 -13.88 -17.46 -2.01
C THR A 126 -13.91 -18.62 -2.98
#